data_AF-A0A9P6X2C2-F1
#
_entry.id   AF-A0A9P6X2C2-F1
#
_cell.length_a   1.000
_cell.length_b   1.000
_cell.length_c   1.000
_cell.angle_alpha   90.00
_cell.angle_beta   90.00
_cell.angle_gamma   90.00
#
_symmetry.space_group_name_H-M   'P 1'
#
loop_
_entity.id
_entity.type
_entity.pdbx_description
1 polymer ?
#
loop_
_entity_poly.entity_id
_entity_poly.type
_entity_poly.pdbx_seq_one_letter_code
_entity_poly.pdbx_strand_id
1 'polypeptide(L)'
;MKGHYLVMDNAPIHTSEDIAKYVESRGYHCVYLPPYSPELNPIEQFWSVVKSKVKRNKFLDKETLMTRITEASNSLKLCDFKGIVTHSHKCLDKCRNSQAL
;
A
#
# COMPACT_ATOMS: atom_id res chain seq x y z
N MET A 1 -0.94 -4.18 -20.40
CA MET A 1 0.06 -4.90 -19.57
C MET A 1 -0.62 -6.14 -19.00
N LYS A 2 -0.48 -7.31 -19.64
CA LYS A 2 -1.12 -8.55 -19.12
C LYS A 2 -0.31 -9.09 -17.94
N GLY A 3 -0.97 -9.78 -17.00
CA GLY A 3 -0.32 -10.47 -15.88
C GLY A 3 0.05 -9.59 -14.68
N HIS A 4 -0.55 -8.40 -14.56
CA HIS A 4 -0.39 -7.53 -13.39
C HIS A 4 -1.69 -7.44 -12.61
N TYR A 5 -1.59 -7.40 -11.29
CA TYR A 5 -2.72 -7.39 -10.38
C TYR A 5 -2.72 -6.10 -9.54
N LEU A 6 -3.90 -5.54 -9.35
CA LEU A 6 -4.15 -4.45 -8.42
C LEU A 6 -4.70 -5.05 -7.12
N VAL A 7 -3.90 -4.99 -6.06
CA VAL A 7 -4.33 -5.42 -4.72
C VAL A 7 -5.07 -4.26 -4.07
N MET A 8 -6.31 -4.50 -3.63
CA MET A 8 -7.18 -3.51 -2.99
C MET A 8 -7.69 -4.04 -1.65
N ASP A 9 -7.88 -3.15 -0.67
CA ASP A 9 -8.65 -3.47 0.52
C ASP A 9 -10.15 -3.51 0.19
N ASN A 10 -10.95 -4.00 1.14
CA ASN A 10 -12.36 -4.28 0.90
C ASN A 10 -13.28 -3.10 1.25
N ALA A 11 -12.79 -1.85 1.16
CA ALA A 11 -13.61 -0.67 1.41
C ALA A 11 -14.75 -0.58 0.37
N PRO A 12 -15.97 -0.17 0.73
CA PRO A 12 -17.11 -0.12 -0.20
C PRO A 12 -16.85 0.71 -1.47
N ILE A 13 -15.96 1.71 -1.38
CA ILE A 13 -15.56 2.52 -2.52
C ILE A 13 -14.72 1.76 -3.56
N HIS A 14 -14.14 0.61 -3.21
CA HIS A 14 -13.29 -0.19 -4.11
C HIS A 14 -14.03 -1.33 -4.79
N THR A 15 -15.23 -1.70 -4.32
CA THR A 15 -15.97 -2.88 -4.78
C THR A 15 -17.06 -2.57 -5.81
N SER A 16 -17.13 -1.33 -6.31
CA SER A 16 -18.07 -0.99 -7.38
C SER A 16 -17.74 -1.72 -8.69
N GLU A 17 -18.77 -2.12 -9.44
CA GLU A 17 -18.59 -2.78 -10.73
C GLU A 17 -17.82 -1.91 -11.74
N ASP A 18 -18.00 -0.59 -11.69
CA ASP A 18 -17.35 0.32 -12.62
C ASP A 18 -15.82 0.32 -12.42
N ILE A 19 -15.34 0.25 -11.18
CA ILE A 19 -13.91 0.13 -10.90
C ILE A 19 -13.34 -1.13 -11.53
N ALA A 20 -13.99 -2.29 -11.36
CA ALA A 20 -13.55 -3.54 -11.96
C ALA A 20 -13.48 -3.43 -13.49
N LYS A 21 -14.52 -2.88 -14.13
CA LYS A 21 -14.57 -2.65 -15.59
C LYS A 21 -13.41 -1.76 -16.07
N TYR A 22 -13.13 -0.67 -15.36
CA TYR A 22 -12.01 0.22 -15.72
C TYR A 22 -10.66 -0.47 -15.57
N VAL A 23 -10.43 -1.21 -14.48
CA VAL A 23 -9.17 -1.94 -14.25
C VAL A 23 -8.95 -3.02 -15.31
N GLU A 24 -9.97 -3.81 -15.62
CA GLU A 24 -9.91 -4.88 -16.62
C GLU A 24 -9.74 -4.34 -18.04
N SER A 25 -10.38 -3.21 -18.38
CA SER A 25 -10.22 -2.56 -19.70
C SER A 25 -8.76 -2.15 -19.99
N ARG A 26 -7.94 -1.97 -18.95
CA ARG A 26 -6.50 -1.67 -19.03
C ARG A 26 -5.62 -2.93 -19.02
N GLY A 27 -6.23 -4.11 -18.85
CA GLY A 27 -5.57 -5.41 -18.82
C GLY A 27 -5.00 -5.83 -17.46
N TYR A 28 -5.41 -5.16 -16.38
CA TYR A 28 -5.10 -5.56 -15.01
C TYR A 28 -6.23 -6.41 -14.42
N HIS A 29 -5.95 -7.10 -13.30
CA HIS A 29 -6.96 -7.81 -12.52
C HIS A 29 -6.99 -7.29 -11.09
N CYS A 30 -8.18 -7.15 -10.51
CA CYS A 30 -8.34 -6.80 -9.10
C CYS A 30 -8.15 -8.04 -8.21
N VAL A 31 -7.43 -7.89 -7.10
CA VAL A 31 -7.37 -8.86 -6.00
C VAL A 31 -7.77 -8.13 -4.72
N TYR A 32 -8.79 -8.65 -4.05
CA TYR A 32 -9.30 -8.05 -2.81
C TYR A 32 -8.72 -8.77 -1.61
N LEU A 33 -8.26 -8.00 -0.63
CA LEU A 33 -7.78 -8.54 0.64
C LEU A 33 -8.97 -8.94 1.54
N PRO A 34 -8.77 -9.92 2.44
CA PRO A 34 -9.75 -10.23 3.47
C PRO A 34 -10.08 -8.98 4.32
N PRO A 35 -11.31 -8.86 4.85
CA PRO A 35 -11.67 -7.78 5.75
C PRO A 35 -10.75 -7.70 6.96
N TYR A 36 -10.40 -6.48 7.38
CA TYR A 36 -9.59 -6.21 8.57
C TYR A 36 -8.20 -6.87 8.58
N SER A 37 -7.59 -7.09 7.40
CA SER A 37 -6.23 -7.65 7.26
C SER A 37 -5.19 -6.61 6.77
N PRO A 38 -4.93 -5.52 7.52
CA PRO A 38 -3.99 -4.48 7.10
C PRO A 38 -2.54 -4.99 6.95
N GLU A 39 -2.15 -6.04 7.67
CA GLU A 39 -0.84 -6.69 7.57
C GLU A 39 -0.57 -7.29 6.18
N LEU A 40 -1.63 -7.65 5.46
CA LEU A 40 -1.53 -8.16 4.09
C LEU A 40 -1.44 -7.03 3.05
N ASN A 41 -1.70 -5.77 3.45
CA ASN A 41 -1.69 -4.62 2.55
C ASN A 41 -0.35 -3.87 2.60
N PRO A 42 0.51 -3.95 1.55
CA PRO A 42 1.83 -3.31 1.58
C PRO A 42 1.77 -1.79 1.74
N ILE A 43 0.67 -1.13 1.34
CA ILE A 43 0.55 0.33 1.46
C ILE A 43 0.55 0.80 2.92
N GLU A 44 0.15 -0.04 3.87
CA GLU A 44 0.18 0.28 5.30
C GLU A 44 1.61 0.46 5.81
N GLN A 45 2.52 -0.41 5.38
CA GLN A 45 3.96 -0.29 5.69
C GLN A 45 4.59 0.91 5.00
N PHE A 46 4.20 1.19 3.75
CA PHE A 46 4.60 2.41 3.06
C PHE A 46 4.22 3.66 3.87
N TRP A 47 2.96 3.76 4.29
CA TRP A 47 2.50 4.90 5.09
C TRP A 47 3.12 4.97 6.47
N SER A 48 3.45 3.83 7.10
CA SER A 48 4.22 3.80 8.35
C SER A 48 5.58 4.50 8.17
N VAL A 49 6.32 4.16 7.12
CA VAL A 49 7.61 4.78 6.78
C VAL A 49 7.44 6.26 6.46
N VAL A 50 6.50 6.64 5.60
CA VAL A 50 6.25 8.05 5.23
C VAL A 50 5.89 8.89 6.46
N LYS A 51 4.95 8.41 7.30
CA LYS A 51 4.57 9.10 8.55
C LYS A 51 5.78 9.29 9.48
N SER A 52 6.65 8.28 9.59
CA SER A 52 7.86 8.37 10.42
C SER A 52 8.84 9.46 9.94
N LYS A 53 8.85 9.77 8.65
CA LYS A 53 9.69 10.84 8.07
C LYS A 53 9.03 12.21 8.24
N VAL A 54 7.72 12.30 8.01
CA VAL A 54 6.96 13.57 8.16
C VAL A 54 6.96 14.09 9.60
N LYS A 55 6.90 13.20 10.60
CA LYS A 55 6.79 13.56 12.03
C LYS A 55 8.07 14.10 12.67
N ARG A 56 9.24 14.05 12.03
CA ARG A 56 10.52 14.26 12.74
C ARG A 56 10.74 15.68 13.22
N ASN A 57 10.18 16.69 12.54
CA ASN A 57 10.44 18.11 12.84
C ASN A 57 9.15 18.95 12.77
N LYS A 58 9.16 20.15 13.35
CA LYS A 58 8.10 21.16 13.09
C LYS A 58 8.17 21.63 11.64
N PHE A 59 7.02 21.99 11.06
CA PHE A 59 6.96 22.61 9.73
C PHE A 59 7.78 23.90 9.70
N LEU A 60 8.54 24.11 8.63
CA LEU A 60 9.11 25.41 8.31
C LEU A 60 8.01 26.31 7.72
N ASP A 61 8.19 27.64 7.78
CA ASP A 61 7.15 28.61 7.39
C ASP A 61 6.62 28.44 5.94
N LYS A 62 7.43 27.87 5.05
CA LYS A 62 7.07 27.62 3.64
C LYS A 62 6.69 26.17 3.34
N GLU A 63 6.81 25.27 4.32
CA GLU A 63 6.47 23.86 4.11
C GLU A 63 4.98 23.61 4.36
N THR A 64 4.41 22.71 3.57
CA THR A 64 3.04 22.22 3.76
C THR A 64 3.06 20.72 4.04
N LEU A 65 1.96 20.18 4.56
CA LEU A 65 1.83 18.73 4.72
C LEU A 65 2.04 18.00 3.39
N MET A 66 1.53 18.56 2.30
CA MET A 66 1.71 17.99 0.96
C MET A 66 3.19 17.93 0.56
N THR A 67 3.94 19.02 0.70
CA THR A 67 5.36 19.04 0.32
C THR A 67 6.15 18.01 1.12
N ARG A 68 5.87 17.87 2.43
CA ARG A 68 6.53 16.85 3.26
C ARG A 68 6.16 15.42 2.90
N ILE A 69 4.89 15.15 2.59
CA ILE A 69 4.47 13.82 2.13
C ILE A 69 5.17 13.48 0.82
N THR A 70 5.24 14.44 -0.11
CA THR A 70 5.94 14.27 -1.40
C THR A 70 7.42 14.00 -1.21
N GLU A 71 8.13 14.81 -0.42
CA GLU A 71 9.55 14.62 -0.12
C GLU A 71 9.82 13.30 0.59
N ALA A 72 9.01 12.98 1.62
CA ALA A 72 9.12 11.73 2.33
C ALA A 72 8.92 10.54 1.39
N SER A 73 7.90 10.58 0.51
CA SER A 73 7.62 9.52 -0.46
C SER A 73 8.74 9.37 -1.49
N ASN A 74 9.22 10.47 -2.05
CA ASN A 74 10.29 10.49 -3.06
C ASN A 74 11.65 10.06 -2.50
N SER A 75 11.84 10.12 -1.18
CA SER A 75 13.05 9.65 -0.53
C SER A 75 13.13 8.12 -0.36
N LEU A 76 12.06 7.37 -0.67
CA LEU A 76 12.09 5.91 -0.63
C LEU A 76 12.82 5.36 -1.85
N LYS A 77 13.66 4.35 -1.62
CA LYS A 77 14.42 3.65 -2.64
C LYS A 77 13.75 2.32 -2.99
N LEU A 78 14.17 1.71 -4.10
CA LEU A 78 13.68 0.40 -4.51
C LEU A 78 13.85 -0.68 -3.43
N CYS A 79 14.92 -0.62 -2.63
CA CYS A 79 15.12 -1.54 -1.50
C CYS A 79 14.03 -1.41 -0.43
N ASP A 80 13.51 -0.21 -0.18
CA ASP A 80 12.45 0.03 0.79
C ASP A 80 11.15 -0.63 0.30
N PHE A 81 10.82 -0.45 -0.99
CA PHE A 81 9.66 -1.11 -1.60
C PHE A 81 9.78 -2.64 -1.59
N LYS A 82 10.97 -3.19 -1.86
CA LYS A 82 11.21 -4.63 -1.72
C LYS A 82 10.99 -5.10 -0.28
N GLY A 83 11.47 -4.36 0.71
CA GLY A 83 11.26 -4.66 2.13
C GLY A 83 9.77 -4.64 2.51
N ILE A 84 9.04 -3.61 2.06
CA ILE A 84 7.59 -3.44 2.27
C ILE A 84 6.83 -4.65 1.70
N VAL A 85 7.08 -5.04 0.44
CA VAL A 85 6.41 -6.18 -0.19
C VAL A 85 6.78 -7.50 0.49
N THR A 86 8.07 -7.68 0.85
CA THR A 86 8.54 -8.87 1.56
C THR A 86 7.86 -9.05 2.92
N HIS A 87 7.57 -7.95 3.63
CA HIS A 87 6.84 -8.01 4.89
C HIS A 87 5.43 -8.57 4.70
N SER A 88 4.63 -8.00 3.80
CA SER A 88 3.26 -8.49 3.54
C SER A 88 3.25 -9.92 2.99
N HIS A 89 4.23 -10.31 2.18
CA HIS A 89 4.37 -11.71 1.75
C HIS A 89 4.60 -12.67 2.92
N LYS A 90 5.44 -12.30 3.88
CA LYS A 90 5.64 -13.12 5.10
C LYS A 90 4.37 -13.23 5.94
N CYS A 91 3.59 -12.15 6.04
CA CYS A 91 2.30 -12.17 6.69
C CYS A 91 1.34 -13.13 5.96
N LEU A 92 1.30 -13.09 4.63
CA LEU A 92 0.50 -14.02 3.84
C LEU A 92 0.90 -15.48 4.05
N ASP A 93 2.20 -15.78 4.10
CA ASP A 93 2.69 -17.13 4.38
C ASP A 93 2.25 -17.62 5.76
N LYS A 94 2.34 -16.76 6.79
CA LYS A 94 1.83 -17.06 8.13
C LYS A 94 0.33 -17.34 8.13
N CYS A 95 -0.48 -16.51 7.47
CA CYS A 95 -1.91 -16.72 7.32
C CYS A 95 -2.23 -18.07 6.69
N ARG A 96 -1.54 -18.41 5.58
CA ARG A 96 -1.75 -19.68 4.87
C ARG A 96 -1.42 -20.89 5.74
N ASN A 97 -0.47 -20.74 6.67
CA ASN A 97 -0.04 -21.78 7.59
C ASN A 97 -0.75 -21.74 8.96
N SER A 98 -1.82 -20.93 9.11
CA SER A 98 -2.54 -20.74 10.38
C SER A 98 -1.65 -20.32 11.56
N GLN A 99 -0.60 -19.53 11.27
CA GLN A 99 0.31 -18.98 12.27
C GLN A 99 -0.15 -17.59 12.70
N ALA A 100 0.23 -17.19 13.92
CA ALA A 100 -0.03 -15.84 14.40
C ALA A 100 0.70 -14.78 13.56
N LEU A 101 -0.03 -13.73 13.20
CA LEU A 101 0.45 -12.60 12.40
C LEU A 101 1.35 -11.66 13.19
#